data_AF-A0A1E5QEL2-F1
#
_entry.id   AF-A0A1E5QEL2-F1
#
_cell.length_a   1.000
_cell.length_b   1.000
_cell.length_c   1.000
_cell.angle_alpha   90.00
_cell.angle_beta   90.00
_cell.angle_gamma   90.00
#
_symmetry.space_group_name_H-M   'P 1'
#
loop_
_entity.id
_entity.type
_entity.pdbx_description
1 polymer ?
#
loop_
_entity_poly.entity_id
_entity_poly.type
_entity_poly.pdbx_seq_one_letter_code
_entity_poly.pdbx_strand_id
1 'polypeptide(L)'
;MKPAEQENEGVSSVPVSLFQSGQFLSITEDSPGGLILLKDFYADFAGSGAAVGGTFDIQCQFVYVAGVVRFNVPETYEERQTAFKNRINYIKKLEQIALEPSSPHRSRLMKLQLAEWVGIEEAKKIPTELIAKLAGLHPVQKRWRSQ
;
A
#
# COMPACT_ATOMS: atom_id res chain seq x y z
N MET A 1 -26.78 32.54 -11.39
CA MET A 1 -25.49 31.95 -10.98
C MET A 1 -25.71 30.47 -10.76
N LYS A 2 -25.20 29.61 -11.64
CA LYS A 2 -25.15 28.16 -11.38
C LYS A 2 -24.02 27.90 -10.38
N PRO A 3 -24.17 27.02 -9.38
CA PRO A 3 -23.03 26.56 -8.60
C PRO A 3 -22.14 25.71 -9.51
N ALA A 4 -20.84 25.96 -9.45
CA ALA A 4 -19.83 25.18 -10.12
C ALA A 4 -19.86 23.74 -9.60
N GLU A 5 -20.02 22.79 -10.52
CA GLU A 5 -19.69 21.39 -10.28
C GLU A 5 -18.20 21.34 -9.99
N GLN A 6 -17.85 21.13 -8.71
CA GLN A 6 -16.51 20.73 -8.33
C GLN A 6 -16.32 19.29 -8.81
N GLU A 7 -15.64 19.14 -9.93
CA GLU A 7 -15.08 17.87 -10.37
C GLU A 7 -14.13 17.37 -9.27
N ASN A 8 -14.62 16.39 -8.52
CA ASN A 8 -13.84 15.62 -7.56
C ASN A 8 -12.85 14.78 -8.38
N GLU A 9 -11.61 15.27 -8.57
CA GLU A 9 -10.54 14.48 -9.18
C GLU A 9 -10.40 13.16 -8.40
N GLY A 10 -10.82 12.09 -9.08
CA GLY A 10 -11.20 10.83 -8.47
C GLY A 10 -10.09 10.19 -7.65
N VAL A 11 -10.31 10.07 -6.34
CA VAL A 11 -9.76 8.96 -5.58
C VAL A 11 -10.34 7.70 -6.23
N SER A 12 -9.56 7.03 -7.07
CA SER A 12 -9.90 5.71 -7.59
C SER A 12 -9.99 4.77 -6.39
N SER A 13 -11.20 4.58 -5.86
CA SER A 13 -11.43 3.70 -4.73
C SER A 13 -11.51 2.27 -5.25
N VAL A 14 -10.48 1.46 -4.96
CA VAL A 14 -10.53 0.02 -5.20
C VAL A 14 -11.32 -0.62 -4.05
N PRO A 15 -12.39 -1.38 -4.32
CA PRO A 15 -13.21 -1.96 -3.27
C PRO A 15 -12.45 -3.08 -2.56
N VAL A 16 -12.52 -3.11 -1.21
CA VAL A 16 -11.88 -4.16 -0.39
C VAL A 16 -12.40 -5.55 -0.76
N SER A 17 -13.67 -5.66 -1.18
CA SER A 17 -14.30 -6.91 -1.62
C SER A 17 -13.58 -7.58 -2.81
N LEU A 18 -12.85 -6.81 -3.63
CA LEU A 18 -12.02 -7.35 -4.71
C LEU A 18 -10.97 -8.31 -4.14
N PHE A 19 -10.30 -7.93 -3.05
CA PHE A 19 -9.26 -8.73 -2.42
C PHE A 19 -9.84 -9.83 -1.53
N GLN A 20 -10.96 -9.56 -0.87
CA GLN A 20 -11.67 -10.55 -0.05
C GLN A 20 -12.28 -11.68 -0.87
N SER A 21 -12.53 -11.47 -2.17
CA SER A 21 -13.05 -12.50 -3.07
C SER A 21 -12.12 -13.71 -3.23
N GLY A 22 -10.83 -13.56 -2.93
CA GLY A 22 -9.81 -14.57 -3.18
C GLY A 22 -9.36 -14.65 -4.65
N GLN A 23 -9.84 -13.77 -5.53
CA GLN A 23 -9.36 -13.71 -6.91
C GLN A 23 -7.88 -13.31 -6.95
N PHE A 24 -7.08 -14.04 -7.74
CA PHE A 24 -5.66 -13.71 -7.93
C PHE A 24 -5.50 -12.67 -9.04
N LEU A 25 -4.88 -11.54 -8.70
CA LEU A 25 -4.60 -10.43 -9.60
C LEU A 25 -3.12 -10.04 -9.49
N SER A 26 -2.64 -9.29 -10.47
CA SER A 26 -1.37 -8.57 -10.36
C SER A 26 -1.57 -7.09 -10.66
N ILE A 27 -0.79 -6.24 -10.03
CA ILE A 27 -0.62 -4.85 -10.45
C ILE A 27 0.23 -4.85 -11.72
N THR A 28 -0.16 -4.09 -12.73
CA THR A 28 0.60 -4.03 -13.98
C THR A 28 1.96 -3.36 -13.78
N GLU A 29 2.96 -3.74 -14.57
CA GLU A 29 4.34 -3.24 -14.41
C GLU A 29 4.48 -1.72 -14.69
N ASP A 30 3.58 -1.16 -15.49
CA ASP A 30 3.54 0.25 -15.86
C ASP A 30 2.76 1.13 -14.87
N SER A 31 2.22 0.55 -13.79
CA SER A 31 1.50 1.30 -12.76
C SER A 31 2.48 2.17 -11.95
N PRO A 32 2.36 3.52 -11.99
CA PRO A 32 3.25 4.41 -11.23
C PRO A 32 2.91 4.48 -9.73
N GLY A 33 1.90 3.72 -9.30
CA GLY A 33 1.40 3.68 -7.93
C GLY A 33 1.51 2.31 -7.27
N GLY A 34 0.83 2.18 -6.14
CA GLY A 34 0.71 0.93 -5.40
C GLY A 34 -0.44 0.96 -4.41
N LEU A 35 -0.63 -0.16 -3.74
CA LEU A 35 -1.65 -0.36 -2.72
C LEU A 35 -1.01 -0.51 -1.36
N ILE A 36 -1.54 0.21 -0.37
CA ILE A 36 -1.32 -0.13 1.03
C ILE A 36 -2.51 -0.96 1.49
N LEU A 37 -2.25 -2.20 1.86
CA LEU A 37 -3.25 -3.15 2.31
C LEU A 37 -3.19 -3.24 3.83
N LEU A 38 -4.26 -2.88 4.51
CA LEU A 38 -4.40 -3.11 5.95
C LEU A 38 -5.08 -4.45 6.20
N LYS A 39 -4.43 -5.27 7.01
CA LYS A 39 -4.93 -6.53 7.52
C LYS A 39 -5.07 -6.43 9.05
N ASP A 40 -5.63 -7.46 9.66
CA ASP A 40 -5.97 -7.46 11.10
C ASP A 40 -4.79 -7.05 12.01
N PHE A 41 -3.57 -7.50 11.69
CA PHE A 41 -2.40 -7.33 12.56
C PHE A 41 -1.26 -6.51 11.96
N TYR A 42 -1.27 -6.26 10.65
CA TYR A 42 -0.18 -5.57 9.97
C TYR A 42 -0.66 -4.81 8.74
N ALA A 43 0.18 -3.88 8.28
CA ALA A 43 0.02 -3.21 7.01
C ALA A 43 1.06 -3.75 6.03
N ASP A 44 0.71 -3.72 4.75
CA ASP A 44 1.53 -4.23 3.67
C ASP A 44 1.48 -3.28 2.47
N PHE A 45 2.45 -3.37 1.57
CA PHE A 45 2.53 -2.59 0.34
C PHE A 45 2.73 -3.50 -0.87
N ALA A 46 1.88 -3.32 -1.89
CA ALA A 46 2.00 -3.96 -3.19
C ALA A 46 2.18 -2.88 -4.26
N GLY A 47 3.34 -2.84 -4.89
CA GLY A 47 3.61 -1.90 -5.99
C GLY A 47 3.50 -2.56 -7.36
N SER A 48 4.02 -1.87 -8.37
CA SER A 48 4.15 -2.35 -9.75
C SER A 48 4.62 -3.82 -9.82
N GLY A 49 3.93 -4.61 -10.64
CA GLY A 49 4.23 -6.02 -10.90
C GLY A 49 3.89 -6.98 -9.77
N ALA A 50 3.37 -6.52 -8.63
CA ALA A 50 3.11 -7.37 -7.47
C ALA A 50 1.77 -8.10 -7.54
N ALA A 51 1.76 -9.36 -7.11
CA ALA A 51 0.53 -10.11 -6.86
C ALA A 51 -0.31 -9.49 -5.73
N VAL A 52 -1.63 -9.44 -5.93
CA VAL A 52 -2.63 -8.99 -4.96
C VAL A 52 -3.88 -9.86 -5.03
N GLY A 53 -4.65 -9.89 -3.93
CA GLY A 53 -5.79 -10.79 -3.80
C GLY A 53 -5.33 -12.21 -3.44
N GLY A 54 -5.92 -13.22 -4.08
CA GLY A 54 -5.65 -14.61 -3.75
C GLY A 54 -5.95 -14.93 -2.29
N THR A 55 -5.36 -16.00 -1.76
CA THR A 55 -5.49 -16.36 -0.34
C THR A 55 -4.78 -15.39 0.62
N PHE A 56 -3.90 -14.52 0.10
CA PHE A 56 -3.03 -13.66 0.90
C PHE A 56 -3.79 -12.44 1.44
N ASP A 57 -4.73 -11.91 0.66
CA ASP A 57 -5.41 -10.66 0.96
C ASP A 57 -6.90 -10.86 1.32
N ILE A 58 -7.34 -12.10 1.58
CA ILE A 58 -8.71 -12.40 2.04
C ILE A 58 -9.05 -11.64 3.33
N GLN A 59 -8.07 -11.45 4.22
CA GLN A 59 -8.22 -10.71 5.47
C GLN A 59 -7.95 -9.21 5.32
N CYS A 60 -7.96 -8.68 4.09
CA CYS A 60 -7.83 -7.25 3.89
C CYS A 60 -9.07 -6.54 4.46
N GLN A 61 -8.84 -5.58 5.35
CA GLN A 61 -9.88 -4.77 6.01
C GLN A 61 -10.03 -3.41 5.34
N PHE A 62 -8.93 -2.89 4.78
CA PHE A 62 -8.90 -1.58 4.16
C PHE A 62 -7.78 -1.50 3.13
N VAL A 63 -8.03 -0.75 2.06
CA VAL A 63 -7.06 -0.50 0.98
C VAL A 63 -6.94 0.99 0.75
N TYR A 64 -5.70 1.46 0.73
CA TYR A 64 -5.36 2.80 0.27
C TYR A 64 -4.62 2.69 -1.06
N VAL A 65 -5.09 3.45 -2.05
CA VAL A 65 -4.46 3.54 -3.36
C VAL A 65 -3.54 4.75 -3.37
N ALA A 66 -2.24 4.52 -3.56
CA ALA A 66 -1.23 5.57 -3.70
C ALA A 66 -0.87 5.72 -5.19
N GLY A 67 -1.22 6.83 -5.81
CA GLY A 67 -1.01 7.04 -7.25
C GLY A 67 -1.98 6.24 -8.13
N VAL A 68 -1.55 5.92 -9.36
CA VAL A 68 -2.37 5.21 -10.35
C VAL A 68 -2.02 3.72 -10.35
N VAL A 69 -3.03 2.88 -10.15
CA VAL A 69 -2.91 1.42 -10.11
C VAL A 69 -3.82 0.80 -11.16
N ARG A 70 -3.27 -0.12 -11.95
CA ARG A 70 -4.00 -0.96 -12.91
C ARG A 70 -3.78 -2.42 -12.57
N PHE A 71 -4.78 -3.25 -12.86
CA PHE A 71 -4.74 -4.69 -12.58
C PHE A 71 -4.79 -5.50 -13.87
N ASN A 72 -4.14 -6.64 -13.87
CA ASN A 72 -4.36 -7.72 -14.84
C ASN A 72 -4.59 -9.05 -14.12
N VAL A 73 -5.09 -10.03 -14.88
CA VAL A 73 -5.24 -11.42 -14.43
C VAL A 73 -4.10 -12.22 -15.07
N PRO A 74 -3.10 -12.68 -14.29
CA PRO A 74 -2.04 -13.54 -14.81
C PRO A 74 -2.59 -14.89 -15.30
N GLU A 75 -2.44 -15.17 -16.59
CA GLU A 75 -3.01 -16.35 -17.25
C GLU A 75 -2.08 -17.56 -17.11
N THR A 76 -0.78 -17.34 -17.21
CA THR A 76 0.22 -18.40 -17.18
C THR A 76 0.80 -18.64 -15.79
N TYR A 77 1.37 -19.83 -15.58
CA TYR A 77 2.07 -20.14 -14.34
C TYR A 77 3.29 -19.23 -14.12
N GLU A 78 4.01 -18.91 -15.19
CA GLU A 78 5.19 -18.06 -15.16
C GLU A 78 4.85 -16.61 -14.79
N GLU A 79 3.76 -16.05 -15.33
CA GLU A 79 3.26 -14.73 -14.96
C GLU A 79 2.85 -14.69 -13.48
N ARG A 80 2.14 -15.73 -13.00
CA ARG A 80 1.80 -15.86 -11.57
C ARG A 80 3.05 -15.90 -10.70
N GLN A 81 4.04 -16.72 -11.06
CA GLN A 81 5.30 -16.80 -10.31
C GLN A 81 6.04 -15.46 -10.28
N THR A 82 6.08 -14.74 -11.40
CA THR A 82 6.70 -13.41 -11.48
C THR A 82 5.99 -12.42 -10.56
N ALA A 83 4.65 -12.36 -10.61
CA ALA A 83 3.86 -11.50 -9.74
C ALA A 83 4.07 -11.82 -8.25
N PHE A 84 4.14 -13.11 -7.91
CA PHE A 84 4.46 -13.58 -6.56
C PHE A 84 5.85 -13.16 -6.10
N LYS A 85 6.86 -13.33 -6.95
CA LYS A 85 8.24 -12.94 -6.65
C LYS A 85 8.34 -11.44 -6.40
N ASN A 86 7.67 -10.63 -7.22
CA ASN A 86 7.59 -9.18 -7.02
C ASN A 86 6.93 -8.84 -5.68
N ARG A 87 5.80 -9.49 -5.34
CA ARG A 87 5.13 -9.31 -4.05
C ARG A 87 6.06 -9.61 -2.86
N ILE A 88 6.80 -10.71 -2.93
CA ILE A 88 7.78 -11.10 -1.90
C ILE A 88 8.90 -10.05 -1.79
N ASN A 89 9.35 -9.45 -2.88
CA ASN A 89 10.38 -8.42 -2.85
C ASN A 89 9.91 -7.17 -2.09
N TYR A 90 8.67 -6.73 -2.30
CA TYR A 90 8.09 -5.63 -1.52
C TYR A 90 8.00 -5.97 -0.03
N ILE A 91 7.50 -7.17 0.32
CA ILE A 91 7.40 -7.63 1.71
C ILE A 91 8.79 -7.63 2.37
N LYS A 92 9.80 -8.23 1.73
CA LYS A 92 11.17 -8.26 2.26
C LYS A 92 11.73 -6.86 2.49
N LYS A 93 11.44 -5.90 1.59
CA LYS A 93 11.90 -4.53 1.75
C LYS A 93 11.23 -3.83 2.93
N LEU A 94 9.92 -4.04 3.12
CA LEU A 94 9.19 -3.55 4.29
C LEU A 94 9.75 -4.15 5.58
N GLU A 95 9.96 -5.46 5.62
CA GLU A 95 10.54 -6.18 6.77
C GLU A 95 11.93 -5.65 7.11
N GLN A 96 12.79 -5.45 6.11
CA GLN A 96 14.11 -4.87 6.30
C GLN A 96 14.05 -3.49 6.97
N ILE A 97 13.14 -2.63 6.53
CA ILE A 97 12.94 -1.32 7.15
C ILE A 97 12.36 -1.49 8.56
N ALA A 98 11.44 -2.43 8.76
CA ALA A 98 10.79 -2.69 10.05
C ALA A 98 11.80 -3.10 11.14
N LEU A 99 12.90 -3.75 10.76
CA LEU A 99 13.99 -4.15 11.65
C LEU A 99 14.88 -2.99 12.12
N GLU A 100 14.74 -1.77 11.57
CA GLU A 100 15.47 -0.59 12.06
C GLU A 100 15.09 -0.31 13.54
N PRO A 101 16.05 -0.33 14.49
CA PRO A 101 15.76 -0.21 15.92
C PRO A 101 15.19 1.17 16.30
N SER A 102 15.66 2.23 15.66
CA SER A 102 15.25 3.59 15.97
C SER A 102 13.91 3.91 15.33
N SER A 103 12.85 4.04 16.14
CA SER A 103 11.50 4.33 15.64
C SER A 103 11.41 5.61 14.77
N PRO A 104 12.05 6.74 15.13
CA PRO A 104 12.10 7.92 14.26
C PRO A 104 12.82 7.65 12.93
N HIS A 105 13.94 6.91 12.98
CA HIS A 105 14.70 6.59 11.78
C HIS A 105 13.92 5.64 10.86
N ARG A 106 13.31 4.60 11.42
CA ARG A 106 12.43 3.66 10.73
C ARG A 106 11.27 4.35 10.02
N SER A 107 10.59 5.28 10.69
CA SER A 107 9.52 6.08 10.06
C SER A 107 10.04 6.91 8.88
N ARG A 108 11.24 7.49 9.00
CA ARG A 108 11.88 8.22 7.90
C ARG A 108 12.23 7.30 6.74
N LEU A 109 12.82 6.14 6.99
CA LEU A 109 13.16 5.15 5.96
C LEU A 109 11.91 4.67 5.23
N MET A 110 10.81 4.38 5.96
CA MET A 110 9.54 4.01 5.36
C MET A 110 8.99 5.09 4.42
N LYS A 111 9.05 6.37 4.84
CA LYS A 111 8.66 7.51 3.99
C LYS A 111 9.49 7.62 2.72
N LEU A 112 10.82 7.48 2.85
CA LEU A 112 11.72 7.51 1.71
C LEU A 112 11.44 6.36 0.75
N GLN A 113 11.19 5.16 1.27
CA GLN A 113 10.87 4.00 0.45
C GLN A 113 9.55 4.17 -0.31
N LEU A 114 8.52 4.70 0.34
CA LEU A 114 7.25 5.00 -0.34
C LEU A 114 7.45 6.05 -1.44
N ALA A 115 8.24 7.09 -1.19
CA ALA A 115 8.57 8.10 -2.20
C ALA A 115 9.36 7.51 -3.39
N GLU A 116 10.21 6.51 -3.16
CA GLU A 116 10.88 5.77 -4.23
C GLU A 116 9.89 4.94 -5.06
N TRP A 117 8.90 4.31 -4.43
CA TRP A 117 7.94 3.44 -5.11
C TRP A 117 6.82 4.16 -5.85
N VAL A 118 6.25 5.22 -5.27
CA VAL A 118 5.07 5.90 -5.82
C VAL A 118 5.35 7.33 -6.26
N GLY A 119 6.59 7.81 -6.09
CA GLY A 119 6.97 9.20 -6.32
C GLY A 119 6.73 10.09 -5.10
N ILE A 120 7.48 11.20 -5.05
CA ILE A 120 7.50 12.12 -3.90
C ILE A 120 6.12 12.75 -3.66
N GLU A 121 5.43 13.18 -4.71
CA GLU A 121 4.15 13.89 -4.58
C GLU A 121 3.03 12.96 -4.10
N GLU A 122 3.00 11.71 -4.57
CA GLU A 122 2.03 10.72 -4.08
C GLU A 122 2.36 10.27 -2.65
N ALA A 123 3.65 10.06 -2.34
CA ALA A 123 4.06 9.65 -1.00
C ALA A 123 3.70 10.69 0.08
N LYS A 124 3.73 11.99 -0.24
CA LYS A 124 3.28 13.06 0.67
C LYS A 124 1.79 13.00 1.01
N LYS A 125 0.96 12.44 0.13
CA LYS A 125 -0.50 12.31 0.33
C LYS A 125 -0.86 11.16 1.26
N ILE A 126 0.05 10.19 1.46
CA ILE A 126 -0.21 9.00 2.29
C ILE A 126 -0.41 9.44 3.76
N PRO A 127 -1.54 9.07 4.39
CA PRO A 127 -1.78 9.35 5.80
C PRO A 127 -0.67 8.84 6.72
N THR A 128 -0.29 9.65 7.71
CA THR A 128 0.81 9.32 8.63
C THR A 128 0.53 8.05 9.41
N GLU A 129 -0.73 7.74 9.71
CA GLU A 129 -1.17 6.53 10.39
C GLU A 129 -0.87 5.27 9.57
N LEU A 130 -1.01 5.32 8.24
CA LEU A 130 -0.66 4.20 7.36
C LEU A 130 0.85 3.98 7.31
N ILE A 131 1.61 5.07 7.25
CA ILE A 131 3.08 5.03 7.29
C ILE A 131 3.55 4.44 8.62
N ALA A 132 2.93 4.83 9.75
CA ALA A 132 3.23 4.28 11.06
C ALA A 132 2.95 2.77 11.11
N LYS A 133 1.79 2.33 10.61
CA LYS A 133 1.44 0.90 10.54
C LYS A 133 2.43 0.09 9.70
N LEU A 134 2.81 0.58 8.52
CA LEU A 134 3.84 -0.05 7.67
C LEU A 134 5.20 -0.12 8.37
N ALA A 135 5.55 0.92 9.13
CA ALA A 135 6.77 0.97 9.93
C ALA A 135 6.72 0.13 11.22
N GLY A 136 5.66 -0.67 11.44
CA GLY A 136 5.48 -1.46 12.66
C GLY A 136 5.37 -0.59 13.93
N LEU A 137 4.97 0.68 13.77
CA LEU A 137 4.76 1.60 14.87
C LEU A 137 3.30 1.52 15.31
N HIS A 138 3.08 1.25 16.59
CA HIS A 138 1.76 1.46 17.17
C HIS A 138 1.47 2.96 17.16
N PRO A 139 0.26 3.40 16.77
CA PRO A 139 -0.10 4.81 16.89
C PRO A 139 0.20 5.27 18.31
N VAL A 140 0.97 6.36 18.42
CA VAL A 140 1.22 7.00 19.70
C VAL A 140 -0.16 7.47 20.17
N GLN A 141 -0.72 6.81 21.19
CA GLN A 141 -1.85 7.39 21.91
C GLN A 141 -1.40 8.80 22.27
N LYS A 142 -2.14 9.82 21.82
CA LYS A 142 -1.86 11.22 22.19
C LYS A 142 -1.70 11.26 23.70
N ARG A 143 -0.46 11.26 24.19
CA ARG A 143 -0.15 11.54 25.58
C ARG A 143 -0.40 13.03 25.70
N TRP A 144 -1.63 13.38 26.06
CA TRP A 144 -2.00 14.72 26.46
C TRP A 144 -0.95 15.20 27.45
N ARG A 145 -0.06 16.09 27.01
CA ARG A 145 0.76 16.87 27.92
C ARG A 145 -0.10 18.04 28.31
N SER A 146 -0.82 17.88 29.43
CA SER A 146 -1.26 19.02 30.22
C SER A 146 0.02 19.71 30.73
N GLN A 147 0.39 20.82 30.10
CA GLN A 147 1.20 21.87 30.70
C GLN A 147 0.45 23.17 30.46
#